data_AF-A0A3A4NWK5-F1
#
_entry.id   AF-A0A3A4NWK5-F1
#
_cell.length_a   1.000
_cell.length_b   1.000
_cell.length_c   1.000
_cell.angle_alpha   90.00
_cell.angle_beta   90.00
_cell.angle_gamma   90.00
#
_symmetry.space_group_name_H-M   'P 1'
#
loop_
_entity.id
_entity.type
_entity.pdbx_description
1 polymer ?
#
loop_
_entity_poly.entity_id
_entity_poly.type
_entity_poly.pdbx_seq_one_letter_code
_entity_poly.pdbx_strand_id
1 'polypeptide(L)'
;MMGTLATVLAGKKVPTFGDRFRADVEGDIEDVDGVLRITRIRVRYALKTPAGKTADAREAMGTYIVRCPAAMSVRGCIAIEDTLDASELAE
;
A
#
# COMPACT_ATOMS: atom_id res chain seq x y z
N MET A 1 1.45 -6.52 0.51
CA MET A 1 1.42 -5.11 0.08
C MET A 1 1.97 -4.19 1.17
N MET A 2 1.40 -4.19 2.38
CA MET A 2 1.92 -3.42 3.54
C MET A 2 3.40 -3.75 3.87
N GLY A 3 3.76 -5.03 4.03
CA GLY A 3 5.13 -5.41 4.42
C GLY A 3 6.21 -4.96 3.42
N THR A 4 5.98 -5.16 2.12
CA THR A 4 6.92 -4.72 1.07
C THR A 4 7.06 -3.20 1.03
N LEU A 5 5.95 -2.46 1.16
CA LEU A 5 5.99 -1.00 1.25
C LEU A 5 6.79 -0.55 2.49
N ALA A 6 6.57 -1.17 3.65
CA ALA A 6 7.32 -0.89 4.86
C ALA A 6 8.83 -1.11 4.69
N THR A 7 9.25 -2.16 3.97
CA THR A 7 10.67 -2.38 3.64
C THR A 7 11.24 -1.25 2.78
N VAL A 8 10.51 -0.79 1.76
CA VAL A 8 10.96 0.32 0.90
C VAL A 8 11.04 1.63 1.69
N LEU A 9 10.04 1.91 2.54
CA LEU A 9 10.00 3.08 3.43
C LEU A 9 11.17 3.07 4.42
N ALA A 10 11.49 1.92 5.02
CA ALA A 10 12.63 1.77 5.91
C ALA A 10 13.96 2.10 5.21
N GLY A 11 14.14 1.68 3.95
CA GLY A 11 15.30 2.04 3.13
C GLY A 11 15.45 3.55 2.91
N LYS A 12 14.34 4.30 2.94
CA LYS A 12 14.31 5.77 2.86
C LYS A 12 14.33 6.48 4.22
N LYS A 13 14.56 5.73 5.31
CA LYS A 13 14.52 6.21 6.70
C LYS A 13 13.15 6.78 7.10
N VAL A 14 12.06 6.22 6.56
CA VAL A 14 10.69 6.55 6.96
C VAL A 14 10.19 5.45 7.90
N PRO A 15 10.00 5.74 9.20
CA PRO A 15 9.59 4.74 10.19
C PRO A 15 8.13 4.32 10.01
N THR A 16 7.86 3.02 10.21
CA THR A 16 6.52 2.42 10.08
C THR A 16 6.07 1.65 11.33
N PHE A 17 6.67 1.93 12.49
CA PHE A 17 6.32 1.27 13.77
C PHE A 17 5.14 1.96 14.47
N GLY A 18 4.48 1.23 15.37
CA GLY A 18 3.38 1.75 16.17
C GLY A 18 2.16 2.11 15.32
N ASP A 19 1.56 3.26 15.61
CA ASP A 19 0.38 3.80 14.91
C ASP A 19 0.73 4.66 13.68
N ARG A 20 2.02 4.72 13.30
CA ARG A 20 2.50 5.56 12.21
C ARG A 20 2.13 5.02 10.84
N PHE A 21 1.91 3.72 10.69
CA PHE A 21 1.64 3.10 9.40
C PHE A 21 0.47 2.12 9.51
N ARG A 22 -0.60 2.42 8.77
CA ARG A 22 -1.81 1.61 8.70
C ARG A 22 -2.17 1.40 7.24
N ALA A 23 -2.79 0.26 6.94
CA ALA A 23 -3.44 0.02 5.66
C ALA A 23 -4.87 -0.44 5.91
N ASP A 24 -5.83 0.28 5.34
CA ASP A 24 -7.22 -0.15 5.25
C ASP A 24 -7.41 -0.78 3.87
N VAL A 25 -7.91 -2.01 3.84
CA VAL A 25 -8.00 -2.83 2.62
C VAL A 25 -9.45 -3.20 2.39
N GLU A 26 -9.94 -2.90 1.19
CA GLU A 26 -11.27 -3.26 0.71
C GLU A 26 -11.15 -4.06 -0.58
N GLY A 27 -12.16 -4.86 -0.90
CA GLY A 27 -12.20 -5.60 -2.16
C GLY A 27 -13.63 -5.79 -2.66
N ASP A 28 -13.75 -5.88 -3.97
CA ASP A 28 -15.01 -6.17 -4.64
C ASP A 28 -15.07 -7.66 -4.97
N ILE A 29 -16.21 -8.28 -4.70
CA ILE A 29 -16.53 -9.63 -5.14
C ILE A 29 -17.66 -9.51 -6.15
N GLU A 30 -17.43 -9.96 -7.38
CA GLU A 30 -18.37 -9.86 -8.48
C GLU A 30 -18.59 -11.25 -9.11
N ASP A 31 -19.73 -11.44 -9.76
CA ASP A 31 -19.98 -12.63 -10.56
C ASP A 31 -19.21 -12.53 -11.89
N VAL A 32 -18.29 -13.48 -12.10
CA VAL A 32 -17.54 -13.65 -13.34
C VAL A 32 -17.83 -15.05 -13.88
N ASP A 33 -18.66 -15.12 -14.91
CA ASP A 33 -19.08 -16.36 -15.58
C ASP A 33 -19.79 -17.36 -14.65
N GLY A 34 -20.67 -16.87 -13.77
CA GLY A 34 -21.44 -17.69 -12.81
C GLY A 34 -20.64 -18.06 -11.55
N VAL A 35 -19.46 -17.46 -11.36
CA VAL A 35 -18.58 -17.71 -10.21
C VAL A 35 -18.25 -16.38 -9.53
N LEU A 36 -18.54 -16.27 -8.24
CA LEU A 36 -18.12 -15.12 -7.45
C LEU A 36 -16.60 -15.08 -7.31
N ARG A 37 -15.97 -14.04 -7.85
CA ARG A 37 -14.52 -13.82 -7.83
C ARG A 37 -14.20 -12.47 -7.21
N ILE A 38 -13.06 -12.38 -6.54
CA ILE A 38 -12.48 -11.09 -6.19
C ILE A 38 -11.97 -10.46 -7.48
N THR A 39 -12.51 -9.31 -7.86
CA THR A 39 -12.13 -8.63 -9.10
C THR A 39 -11.26 -7.41 -8.85
N ARG A 40 -11.37 -6.81 -7.66
CA ARG A 40 -10.60 -5.62 -7.28
C ARG A 40 -10.22 -5.63 -5.81
N ILE A 41 -9.05 -5.10 -5.51
CA ILE A 41 -8.56 -4.79 -4.17
C ILE A 41 -8.11 -3.33 -4.15
N ARG A 42 -8.55 -2.58 -3.14
CA ARG A 42 -8.15 -1.19 -2.89
C ARG A 42 -7.43 -1.12 -1.56
N VAL A 43 -6.24 -0.53 -1.54
CA VAL A 43 -5.44 -0.36 -0.34
C VAL A 43 -5.24 1.13 -0.07
N ARG A 44 -5.78 1.62 1.04
CA ARG A 44 -5.55 2.98 1.52
C ARG A 44 -4.54 2.96 2.64
N TYR A 45 -3.36 3.51 2.40
CA TYR A 45 -2.33 3.66 3.41
C TYR A 45 -2.47 4.99 4.14
N ALA A 46 -2.39 4.95 5.47
CA ALA A 46 -2.17 6.13 6.29
C ALA A 46 -0.74 6.06 6.85
N LEU A 47 0.03 7.14 6.66
CA LEU A 47 1.43 7.20 7.08
C LEU A 47 1.77 8.53 7.77
N LYS A 48 2.22 8.45 9.01
CA LYS A 48 2.75 9.57 9.79
C LYS A 48 4.28 9.65 9.63
N THR A 49 4.71 10.51 8.73
CA THR A 49 6.11 10.72 8.35
C THR A 49 6.82 11.73 9.28
N PRO A 50 8.16 11.66 9.43
CA PRO A 50 8.95 12.77 9.94
C PRO A 50 8.84 14.00 9.02
N ALA A 51 9.14 15.19 9.54
CA ALA A 51 9.17 16.42 8.75
C ALA A 51 10.11 16.27 7.53
N GLY A 52 9.63 16.69 6.35
CA GLY A 52 10.37 16.63 5.09
C GLY A 52 10.44 15.25 4.43
N LYS A 53 9.78 14.21 4.99
CA LYS A 53 9.83 12.83 4.47
C LYS A 53 8.62 12.40 3.64
N THR A 54 7.63 13.27 3.45
CA THR A 54 6.44 12.95 2.65
C THR A 54 6.78 12.62 1.20
N ALA A 55 7.75 13.32 0.58
CA ALA A 55 8.17 13.05 -0.80
C ALA A 55 8.80 11.66 -0.95
N ASP A 56 9.70 11.28 -0.04
CA ASP A 56 10.30 9.95 0.04
C ASP A 56 9.23 8.85 0.16
N ALA A 57 8.20 9.10 0.97
CA ALA A 57 7.09 8.16 1.13
C ALA A 57 6.26 8.00 -0.16
N ARG A 58 5.99 9.09 -0.88
CA ARG A 58 5.30 9.04 -2.18
C ARG A 58 6.13 8.33 -3.24
N GLU A 59 7.45 8.50 -3.25
CA GLU A 59 8.32 7.76 -4.17
C GLU A 59 8.31 6.24 -3.87
N ALA A 60 8.23 5.85 -2.59
CA ALA A 60 8.14 4.44 -2.21
C ALA A 60 6.89 3.75 -2.81
N MET A 61 5.77 4.47 -2.90
CA MET A 61 4.54 3.97 -3.54
C MET A 61 4.76 3.55 -5.00
N GLY A 62 5.58 4.30 -5.75
CA GLY A 62 5.81 4.03 -7.17
C GLY A 62 6.58 2.73 -7.48
N THR A 63 7.19 2.09 -6.48
CA THR A 63 8.11 0.96 -6.72
C THR A 63 7.78 -0.31 -5.95
N TYR A 64 7.06 -0.23 -4.83
CA TYR A 64 6.89 -1.40 -3.97
C TYR A 64 5.97 -2.47 -4.60
N ILE A 65 4.95 -2.07 -5.36
CA ILE A 65 3.90 -2.98 -5.81
C ILE A 65 4.44 -4.04 -6.78
N VAL A 66 5.38 -3.66 -7.65
CA VAL A 66 6.06 -4.58 -8.59
C VAL A 66 7.08 -5.50 -7.92
N ARG A 67 7.39 -5.26 -6.64
CA ARG A 67 8.28 -6.10 -5.83
C ARG A 67 7.52 -6.92 -4.78
N CYS A 68 6.21 -6.71 -4.65
CA CYS A 68 5.42 -7.33 -3.62
C CYS A 68 4.96 -8.73 -4.04
N PRO A 69 5.39 -9.82 -3.36
CA PRO A 69 5.05 -11.18 -3.77
C PRO A 69 3.54 -11.39 -3.87
N ALA A 70 2.79 -10.96 -2.85
CA ALA A 70 1.34 -11.10 -2.82
C ALA A 70 0.65 -10.35 -3.98
N ALA A 71 1.08 -9.13 -4.31
CA ALA A 71 0.49 -8.39 -5.43
C ALA A 71 0.82 -9.04 -6.77
N MET A 72 2.07 -9.48 -6.94
CA MET A 72 2.51 -10.18 -8.17
C MET A 72 1.74 -11.47 -8.41
N SER A 73 1.41 -12.22 -7.34
CA SER A 73 0.65 -13.47 -7.44
C SER A 73 -0.77 -13.29 -7.99
N VAL A 74 -1.39 -12.11 -7.82
CA VAL A 74 -2.83 -11.93 -8.11
C VAL A 74 -3.13 -10.83 -9.13
N ARG A 75 -2.20 -9.92 -9.43
CA ARG A 75 -2.43 -8.76 -10.32
C ARG A 75 -2.81 -9.11 -11.77
N GLY A 76 -2.62 -10.36 -12.19
CA GLY A 76 -3.07 -10.84 -13.51
C GLY A 76 -4.57 -11.10 -13.58
N CYS A 77 -5.22 -11.27 -12.42
CA CYS A 77 -6.64 -11.63 -12.32
C CYS A 77 -7.44 -10.62 -11.49
N ILE A 78 -6.78 -9.88 -10.60
CA ILE A 78 -7.39 -8.95 -9.65
C ILE A 78 -6.80 -7.57 -9.87
N ALA A 79 -7.63 -6.57 -10.14
CA ALA A 79 -7.21 -5.18 -10.20
C ALA A 79 -6.74 -4.72 -8.81
N ILE A 80 -5.57 -4.09 -8.72
CA ILE A 80 -5.04 -3.57 -7.46
C ILE A 80 -4.86 -2.06 -7.60
N GLU A 81 -5.46 -1.32 -6.69
CA GLU A 81 -5.34 0.13 -6.56
C GLU A 81 -4.82 0.47 -5.16
N ASP A 82 -3.88 1.41 -5.09
CA ASP A 82 -3.24 1.83 -3.87
C ASP A 82 -3.17 3.35 -3.76
N THR A 83 -3.41 3.87 -2.56
CA THR A 83 -3.31 5.29 -2.26
C THR A 83 -2.59 5.52 -0.94
N LEU A 84 -1.96 6.69 -0.82
CA LEU A 84 -1.22 7.09 0.38
C LEU A 84 -1.70 8.45 0.86
N ASP A 85 -2.29 8.45 2.05
CA ASP A 85 -2.45 9.62 2.89
C ASP A 85 -1.24 9.74 3.80
N ALA A 86 -0.37 10.69 3.48
CA ALA A 86 0.85 10.94 4.24
C ALA A 86 0.77 12.30 4.92
N SER A 87 0.90 12.29 6.24
CA SER A 87 0.97 13.47 7.09
C SER A 87 2.31 13.53 7.82
N GLU A 88 2.73 14.72 8.22
CA GLU A 88 3.90 14.90 9.06
C GLU A 88 3.48 14.88 10.53
N LEU A 89 4.28 14.25 11.39
CA LEU A 89 4.11 14.42 12.84
C LEU A 89 4.50 15.85 13.20
N ALA A 90 3.63 16.55 13.93
CA ALA A 90 4.03 17.76 14.64
C ALA A 90 5.11 17.39 15.66
N GLU A 91 6.19 18.17 15.68
CA GLU A 91 7.32 18.00 16.59
C GLU A 91 6.95 18.29 18.06
#